data_AF-A0A1G1FVS8-F1
#
_entry.id   AF-A0A1G1FVS8-F1
#
_cell.length_a   1.000
_cell.length_b   1.000
_cell.length_c   1.000
_cell.angle_alpha   90.00
_cell.angle_beta   90.00
_cell.angle_gamma   90.00
#
_symmetry.space_group_name_H-M   'P 1'
#
loop_
_entity.id
_entity.type
_entity.pdbx_description
1 polymer ?
#
loop_
_entity_poly.entity_id
_entity_poly.type
_entity_poly.pdbx_seq_one_letter_code
_entity_poly.pdbx_strand_id
1 'polypeptide(L)' 'MSRELAVCRNTIQRIRKTLELLEQKHKKKTKTVMEELQKGFSPDPAFKEDYEAWTSSYASLKKWEDLEKQYTEVCRAMKI' A
#
# COMPACT_ATOMS: atom_id res chain seq x y z
N MET A 1 -7.53 -15.75 -14.99
CA MET A 1 -6.59 -15.72 -13.84
C MET A 1 -5.29 -14.94 -14.08
N SER A 2 -4.61 -15.12 -15.22
CA SER A 2 -3.41 -14.30 -15.55
C SER A 2 -3.69 -12.79 -15.63
N ARG A 3 -4.87 -12.41 -16.14
CA ARG A 3 -5.31 -11.00 -16.26
C ARG A 3 -5.54 -10.36 -14.89
N GLU A 4 -6.17 -11.08 -13.96
CA GLU A 4 -6.51 -10.62 -12.62
C GLU A 4 -5.23 -10.42 -11.77
N LEU A 5 -4.25 -11.33 -11.88
CA LEU A 5 -2.93 -11.14 -11.30
C LEU A 5 -2.20 -9.92 -11.88
N ALA A 6 -2.27 -9.72 -13.20
CA ALA A 6 -1.68 -8.54 -13.83
C ALA A 6 -2.31 -7.23 -13.32
N VAL A 7 -3.64 -7.21 -13.12
CA VAL A 7 -4.34 -6.06 -12.51
C VAL A 7 -3.85 -5.82 -11.08
N CYS A 8 -3.76 -6.87 -10.25
CA CYS A 8 -3.27 -6.74 -8.88
C CYS A 8 -1.86 -6.15 -8.84
N ARG A 9 -0.93 -6.70 -9.63
CA ARG A 9 0.46 -6.23 -9.71
C ARG A 9 0.57 -4.78 -10.17
N ASN A 10 -0.18 -4.40 -11.19
CA ASN A 10 -0.21 -3.03 -11.69
C ASN A 10 -0.74 -2.06 -10.63
N THR A 11 -1.80 -2.44 -9.91
CA THR A 11 -2.35 -1.61 -8.83
C THR A 11 -1.38 -1.49 -7.66
N ILE A 12 -0.77 -2.60 -7.22
CA ILE A 12 0.27 -2.61 -6.19
C ILE A 12 1.42 -1.67 -6.56
N GLN A 13 1.91 -1.75 -7.81
CA GLN A 13 2.98 -0.86 -8.28
C GLN A 13 2.58 0.62 -8.24
N ARG A 14 1.36 0.97 -8.63
CA ARG A 14 0.87 2.36 -8.57
C ARG A 14 0.80 2.86 -7.13
N ILE A 15 0.26 2.05 -6.22
CA ILE A 15 0.18 2.42 -4.79
C ILE A 15 1.57 2.59 -4.20
N ARG A 16 2.52 1.69 -4.51
CA ARG A 16 3.91 1.82 -4.06
C ARG A 16 4.57 3.11 -4.54
N LYS A 17 4.32 3.54 -5.79
CA LYS A 17 4.80 4.84 -6.29
C LYS A 17 4.20 6.01 -5.54
N THR A 18 2.89 5.97 -5.24
CA THR A 18 2.25 7.02 -4.42
C THR A 18 2.89 7.11 -3.04
N LEU A 19 3.13 5.97 -2.39
CA LEU A 19 3.81 5.93 -1.09
C LEU A 19 5.24 6.47 -1.19
N GLU A 20 5.99 6.11 -2.22
CA GLU A 20 7.35 6.62 -2.45
C GLU A 20 7.40 8.14 -2.63
N LEU A 21 6.42 8.72 -3.35
CA LEU A 21 6.32 10.18 -3.49
C LEU A 21 6.08 10.86 -2.14
N LEU A 22 5.22 10.29 -1.29
CA LEU A 22 4.99 10.79 0.07
C LEU A 22 6.25 10.64 0.94
N GLU A 23 6.96 9.51 0.82
CA GLU A 23 8.22 9.29 1.53
C GLU A 23 9.27 10.34 1.17
N GLN A 24 9.38 10.68 -0.11
CA GLN A 24 10.31 11.70 -0.60
C GLN A 24 9.91 13.10 -0.14
N LYS A 25 8.61 13.45 -0.23
CA LYS A 25 8.08 14.75 0.20
C LYS A 25 8.35 15.02 1.69
N HIS A 26 8.16 14.01 2.53
CA HIS A 26 8.30 14.11 3.99
C HIS A 26 9.66 13.65 4.53
N LYS A 27 10.55 13.16 3.65
CA LYS A 27 11.84 12.52 4.01
C LYS A 27 11.69 11.46 5.10
N LYS A 28 10.60 10.69 5.04
CA LYS A 28 10.22 9.75 6.09
C LYS A 28 9.69 8.47 5.50
N LYS A 29 10.00 7.33 6.11
CA LYS A 29 9.55 6.03 5.60
C LYS A 29 8.11 5.74 6.01
N THR A 30 7.36 5.10 5.11
CA THR A 30 5.96 4.70 5.34
C THR A 30 5.84 3.90 6.63
N LYS A 31 6.75 2.93 6.84
CA LYS A 31 6.78 2.11 8.05
C LYS A 31 6.87 2.96 9.32
N THR A 32 7.78 3.95 9.35
CA THR A 32 7.97 4.85 10.48
C THR A 32 6.72 5.68 10.75
N VAL A 33 6.09 6.23 9.69
CA VAL A 33 4.84 6.99 9.84
C VAL A 33 3.73 6.12 10.42
N MET A 34 3.57 4.89 9.93
CA MET A 34 2.53 3.99 10.45
C MET A 34 2.77 3.61 11.92
N GLU A 35 4.03 3.37 12.32
CA GLU A 35 4.38 3.08 13.71
C GLU A 35 4.12 4.27 14.64
N GLU A 36 4.39 5.49 14.18
CA GLU A 36 4.12 6.70 14.95
C GLU A 36 2.62 6.97 15.09
N LEU A 37 1.87 6.87 13.99
CA LEU A 37 0.40 6.99 14.01
C LEU A 37 -0.22 5.97 14.97
N GLN A 38 0.29 4.73 14.99
CA GLN A 38 -0.13 3.70 15.93
C GLN A 38 0.17 4.06 17.40
N LYS A 39 1.24 4.82 17.65
CA LYS A 39 1.61 5.33 18.98
C LYS A 39 0.86 6.60 19.38
N GLY A 40 -0.09 7.06 18.56
CA GLY A 40 -0.89 8.26 18.85
C GLY A 40 -0.23 9.56 18.41
N PHE A 41 0.76 9.52 17.50
CA PHE A 41 1.27 10.73 16.86
C PHE A 41 0.15 11.46 16.12
N SER A 42 0.00 12.75 16.39
CA SER A 42 -0.87 13.62 15.61
C SER A 42 -0.03 14.35 14.56
N PRO A 43 -0.32 14.17 13.26
CA PRO A 43 0.37 14.93 12.22
C PRO A 43 0.05 16.41 12.32
N ASP A 44 0.98 17.23 11.83
CA ASP A 44 0.75 18.66 11.63
C ASP A 44 -0.50 18.86 10.75
N PRO A 45 -1.45 19.72 11.15
CA PRO A 45 -2.63 20.03 10.34
C PRO A 45 -2.31 20.41 8.90
N ALA A 46 -1.18 21.09 8.64
CA ALA A 46 -0.74 21.47 7.30
C ALA A 46 -0.43 20.27 6.40
N PHE A 47 -0.11 19.11 6.99
CA PHE A 47 0.19 17.88 6.27
C PHE A 47 -0.87 16.80 6.45
N LYS A 48 -1.98 17.10 7.14
CA LYS A 48 -3.02 16.11 7.46
C LYS A 48 -3.48 15.32 6.24
N GLU A 49 -3.72 15.99 5.12
CA GLU A 49 -4.13 15.34 3.85
C GLU A 49 -3.08 14.33 3.35
N ASP A 50 -1.79 14.66 3.45
CA ASP A 50 -0.72 13.75 3.06
C ASP A 50 -0.71 12.51 3.95
N TYR A 51 -0.86 12.67 5.28
CA TYR A 51 -0.90 11.53 6.21
C TYR A 51 -2.16 10.67 6.04
N GLU A 52 -3.30 11.27 5.71
CA GLU A 52 -4.53 10.55 5.36
C GLU A 52 -4.36 9.75 4.06
N ALA A 53 -3.81 10.39 3.01
CA ALA A 53 -3.49 9.73 1.75
C ALA A 53 -2.47 8.60 1.96
N TRP A 54 -1.48 8.81 2.83
CA TRP A 54 -0.48 7.81 3.20
C TRP A 54 -1.13 6.58 3.84
N THR A 55 -1.96 6.81 4.85
CA THR A 55 -2.63 5.76 5.61
C THR A 55 -3.60 4.98 4.73
N SER A 56 -4.39 5.69 3.92
CA SER A 56 -5.32 5.09 2.96
C SER A 56 -4.59 4.26 1.89
N SER A 57 -3.50 4.78 1.33
CA SER A 57 -2.67 4.07 0.35
C SER A 57 -2.02 2.83 0.96
N TYR A 58 -1.49 2.93 2.18
CA TYR A 58 -0.87 1.80 2.88
C TYR A 58 -1.89 0.70 3.23
N ALA A 59 -3.08 1.07 3.69
CA ALA A 59 -4.16 0.11 3.92
C ALA A 59 -4.61 -0.57 2.62
N SER A 60 -4.70 0.20 1.53
CA SER A 60 -5.02 -0.33 0.20
C SER A 60 -3.95 -1.28 -0.31
N LEU A 61 -2.67 -0.95 -0.10
CA LEU A 61 -1.55 -1.80 -0.49
C LEU A 61 -1.69 -3.21 0.10
N LYS A 62 -1.92 -3.31 1.42
CA LYS A 62 -2.10 -4.60 2.10
C LYS A 62 -3.23 -5.42 1.50
N LYS A 63 -4.39 -4.80 1.24
CA LYS A 63 -5.54 -5.47 0.63
C LYS A 63 -5.22 -6.03 -0.75
N TRP A 64 -4.50 -5.27 -1.58
CA TRP A 64 -4.13 -5.72 -2.91
C TRP A 64 -3.04 -6.79 -2.89
N GLU A 65 -2.08 -6.72 -1.95
CA GLU A 65 -1.07 -7.76 -1.75
C GLU A 65 -1.71 -9.08 -1.28
N ASP A 66 -2.67 -9.01 -0.35
CA ASP A 66 -3.44 -10.20 0.08
C ASP A 66 -4.25 -10.79 -1.09
N LEU A 67 -4.87 -9.95 -1.91
CA LEU A 67 -5.62 -10.39 -3.09
C LEU A 67 -4.71 -11.03 -4.15
N GLU A 68 -3.53 -10.46 -4.41
CA GLU A 68 -2.54 -11.05 -5.31
C GLU A 68 -2.12 -12.44 -4.81
N LYS A 69 -1.92 -12.58 -3.49
CA LYS A 69 -1.57 -13.86 -2.87
C LYS A 69 -2.66 -14.90 -3.08
N GLN A 70 -3.92 -14.55 -2.81
CA GLN A 70 -5.06 -15.45 -3.03
C GLN A 70 -5.15 -15.90 -4.50
N TYR A 71 -5.07 -14.97 -5.45
CA TYR A 71 -5.09 -15.34 -6.86
C TYR A 71 -3.89 -16.19 -7.28
N THR A 72 -2.71 -15.93 -6.71
CA THR A 72 -1.51 -16.72 -6.98
C THR A 72 -1.66 -18.15 -6.47
N GLU A 73 -2.22 -18.33 -5.28
CA GLU A 73 -2.49 -19.66 -4.69
C GLU A 73 -3.51 -20.42 -5.53
N VAL A 74 -4.62 -19.79 -5.95
CA VAL A 74 -5.61 -20.45 -6.80
C VAL A 74 -5.02 -20.79 -8.17
N CYS A 75 -4.21 -19.91 -8.77
CA CYS A 75 -3.51 -20.21 -10.03
C CYS A 75 -2.55 -21.39 -9.90
N ARG A 76 -1.88 -21.54 -8.75
CA ARG A 76 -1.01 -22.69 -8.47
C ARG A 76 -1.82 -23.96 -8.30
N ALA A 77 -2.94 -23.91 -7.58
CA ALA A 77 -3.82 -25.06 -7.36
C ALA A 77 -4.53 -25.52 -8.65
N MET A 78 -4.85 -24.60 -9.57
CA MET A 78 -5.46 -24.92 -10.87
C MET A 78 -4.46 -25.43 -11.91
N LYS A 79 -3.15 -25.28 -11.68
CA LYS A 79 -2.12 -25.98 -12.47
C LYS A 79 -2.02 -27.44 -11.99
N ILE A 80 -3.00 -28.25 -12.42
CA ILE A 80 -2.82 -29.67 -12.75
C ILE A 80 -2.21 -29.74 -14.15
#